data_AF-A0A6P2DC14-F1
#
_entry.id   AF-A0A6P2DC14-F1
#
_cell.length_a   1.000
_cell.length_b   1.000
_cell.length_c   1.000
_cell.angle_alpha   90.00
_cell.angle_beta   90.00
_cell.angle_gamma   90.00
#
_symmetry.space_group_name_H-M   'P 1'
#
loop_
_entity.id
_entity.type
_entity.pdbx_description
1 polymer ?
#
loop_
_entity_poly.entity_id
_entity_poly.type
_entity_poly.pdbx_seq_one_letter_code
_entity_poly.pdbx_strand_id
1 'polypeptide(L)'
;MIALFTEAIHGCNGYVPGAWTDNQLDAHRVSFDDRLLGLVSRPRAVPEYATLARHLRNPFEQWFAFVFDPRIEPTNWQAEQAIRPAVVNRKVWGGNRTAAGLRAQGVLMSVFETCHRQAHSVVDHVGQTLRWFGSRLLPRPLLFGG
;
A
#
# COMPACT_ATOMS: atom_id res chain seq x y z
N MET A 1 4.90 19.18 7.64
CA MET A 1 4.73 17.77 7.25
C MET A 1 4.46 17.66 5.76
N ILE A 2 3.39 18.25 5.22
CA ILE A 2 3.13 18.29 3.76
C ILE A 2 4.34 18.81 2.98
N ALA A 3 4.91 19.96 3.37
CA ALA A 3 6.08 20.52 2.70
C ALA A 3 7.30 19.58 2.66
N LEU A 4 7.50 18.74 3.68
CA LEU A 4 8.61 17.78 3.74
C LEU A 4 8.45 16.68 2.68
N PHE A 5 7.24 16.14 2.56
CA PHE A 5 6.93 15.15 1.53
C PHE A 5 6.98 15.75 0.13
N THR A 6 6.48 16.97 -0.05
CA THR A 6 6.55 17.68 -1.33
C THR A 6 8.00 17.90 -1.78
N GLU A 7 8.88 18.31 -0.86
CA GLU A 7 10.32 18.46 -1.13
C GLU A 7 10.96 17.13 -1.53
N ALA A 8 10.68 16.04 -0.81
CA ALA A 8 11.19 14.72 -1.14
C ALA A 8 10.73 14.23 -2.51
N ILE A 9 9.45 14.43 -2.86
CA ILE A 9 8.88 14.09 -4.17
C ILE A 9 9.54 14.90 -5.29
N HIS A 10 9.73 16.21 -5.10
CA HIS A 10 10.42 17.04 -6.08
C HIS A 10 11.88 16.64 -6.26
N GLY A 11 12.58 16.30 -5.18
CA GLY A 11 13.94 15.76 -5.23
C GLY A 11 14.02 14.47 -6.03
N CYS A 12 13.06 13.55 -5.83
CA CYS A 12 12.96 12.31 -6.61
C CYS A 12 12.66 12.56 -8.09
N ASN A 13 11.74 13.47 -8.41
CA ASN A 13 11.37 13.79 -9.80
C ASN A 13 12.51 14.49 -10.57
N GLY A 14 13.39 15.21 -9.87
CA GLY A 14 14.58 15.84 -10.45
C GLY A 14 15.80 14.92 -10.50
N TYR A 15 15.71 13.69 -9.99
CA TYR A 15 16.82 12.75 -9.94
C TYR A 15 17.23 12.28 -11.35
N VAL A 16 18.54 12.28 -11.59
CA VAL A 16 19.16 11.70 -12.78
C VAL A 16 19.90 10.42 -12.37
N PRO A 17 19.60 9.24 -12.96
CA PRO A 17 20.27 8.00 -12.61
C PRO A 17 21.80 8.11 -12.66
N GLY A 18 22.47 7.72 -11.57
CA GLY A 18 23.93 7.76 -11.46
C GLY A 18 24.52 9.12 -11.10
N ALA A 19 23.69 10.15 -10.89
CA ALA A 19 24.16 11.46 -10.41
C ALA A 19 24.67 11.39 -8.95
N TRP A 20 24.06 10.55 -8.12
CA TRP A 20 24.40 10.36 -6.72
C TRP A 20 24.86 8.93 -6.45
N THR A 21 25.82 8.80 -5.55
CA THR A 21 26.26 7.51 -5.00
C THR A 21 25.24 6.98 -4.00
N ASP A 22 25.21 5.66 -3.77
CA ASP A 22 24.31 5.03 -2.78
C ASP A 22 24.44 5.67 -1.39
N ASN A 23 25.66 6.03 -0.98
CA ASN A 23 25.92 6.72 0.30
C ASN A 23 25.28 8.12 0.36
N GLN A 24 25.25 8.85 -0.77
CA GLN A 24 24.60 10.16 -0.83
C GLN A 24 23.09 10.04 -0.80
N LEU A 25 22.52 9.03 -1.46
CA LEU A 25 21.09 8.73 -1.42
C LEU A 25 20.65 8.34 0.00
N ASP A 26 21.43 7.50 0.68
CA ASP A 26 21.12 7.11 2.06
C ASP A 26 21.25 8.29 3.04
N ALA A 27 22.29 9.12 2.90
CA ALA A 27 22.41 10.34 3.70
C ALA A 27 21.24 11.31 3.48
N HIS A 28 20.75 11.41 2.24
CA HIS A 28 19.59 12.24 1.91
C HIS A 28 18.30 11.68 2.53
N ARG A 29 18.11 10.36 2.49
CA ARG A 29 17.01 9.66 3.19
C ARG A 29 17.05 9.93 4.70
N VAL A 30 18.20 9.74 5.34
CA VAL A 30 18.38 9.97 6.79
C VAL A 30 18.01 11.40 7.18
N SER A 31 18.39 12.40 6.37
CA SER A 31 18.01 13.80 6.60
C SER A 31 16.48 14.00 6.60
N PHE A 32 15.75 13.34 5.71
CA PHE A 32 14.28 13.40 5.72
C PHE A 32 13.68 12.66 6.92
N ASP A 33 14.21 11.50 7.29
CA ASP A 33 13.78 10.72 8.45
C ASP A 33 13.93 11.53 9.74
N ASP A 34 15.09 12.18 9.94
CA ASP A 34 15.36 13.03 11.10
C ASP A 34 14.42 14.24 11.17
N ARG A 35 14.17 14.88 10.02
CA ARG A 35 13.22 16.02 9.93
C ARG A 35 11.79 15.57 10.22
N LEU A 36 11.38 14.39 9.77
CA LEU A 36 10.09 13.82 10.09
C LEU A 36 9.99 13.51 11.58
N LEU A 37 11.00 12.87 12.16
CA LEU A 37 11.08 12.57 13.58
C LEU A 37 10.96 13.84 14.43
N GLY A 38 11.68 14.91 14.06
CA GLY A 38 11.60 16.21 14.70
C GLY A 38 10.23 16.90 14.60
N LEU A 39 9.40 16.55 13.59
CA LEU A 39 8.04 17.06 13.44
C LEU A 39 7.02 16.23 14.25
N VAL A 40 7.18 14.90 14.31
CA VAL A 40 6.23 14.01 14.97
C VAL A 40 6.47 13.88 16.48
N SER A 41 7.66 14.24 16.96
CA SER A 41 8.00 14.25 18.39
C SER A 41 7.52 15.49 19.14
N ARG A 42 7.03 16.52 18.44
CA ARG A 42 6.53 17.75 19.08
C ARG A 42 5.25 17.48 19.87
N PRO A 43 5.09 18.05 21.08
CA PRO A 43 3.85 17.93 21.84
C PRO A 43 2.69 18.57 21.07
N ARG A 44 1.52 17.95 21.13
CA ARG A 44 0.32 18.40 20.41
C ARG A 44 -0.86 18.49 21.34
N ALA A 45 -1.56 19.62 21.26
CA ALA A 45 -2.78 19.85 22.03
C ALA A 45 -4.00 19.13 21.43
N VAL A 46 -3.98 18.88 20.12
CA VAL A 46 -5.11 18.28 19.38
C VAL A 46 -4.92 16.75 19.29
N PRO A 47 -5.88 15.94 19.79
CA PRO A 47 -5.77 14.47 19.81
C PRO A 47 -5.57 13.82 18.44
N GLU A 48 -6.21 14.35 17.40
CA GLU A 48 -6.12 13.85 16.03
C GLU A 48 -4.69 13.97 15.49
N TYR A 49 -4.02 15.09 15.79
CA TYR A 49 -2.63 15.28 15.39
C TYR A 49 -1.67 14.41 16.21
N ALA A 50 -1.99 14.11 17.47
CA ALA A 50 -1.21 13.16 18.27
C ALA A 50 -1.32 11.73 17.70
N THR A 51 -2.52 11.34 17.23
CA THR A 51 -2.75 10.04 16.58
C THR A 51 -1.99 9.93 15.27
N LEU A 52 -2.06 10.96 14.43
CA LEU A 52 -1.29 11.04 13.18
C LEU A 52 0.22 10.99 13.44
N ALA A 53 0.72 11.74 14.41
CA ALA A 53 2.13 11.73 14.77
C ALA A 53 2.58 10.34 15.26
N ARG A 54 1.76 9.65 16.06
CA ARG A 54 2.03 8.27 16.49
C ARG A 54 2.06 7.30 15.32
N HIS A 55 1.15 7.45 14.35
CA HIS A 55 1.14 6.63 13.14
C HIS A 55 2.43 6.84 12.34
N LEU A 56 2.82 8.09 12.10
CA LEU A 56 4.04 8.42 11.34
C LEU A 56 5.34 7.95 12.01
N ARG A 57 5.35 7.73 13.33
CA ARG A 57 6.51 7.13 14.02
C ARG A 57 6.73 5.64 13.69
N ASN A 58 5.72 4.94 13.17
CA ASN A 58 5.78 3.51 12.88
C ASN A 58 5.48 3.25 11.39
N PRO A 59 6.36 2.62 10.61
CA PRO A 59 7.83 2.59 10.68
C PRO A 59 8.44 3.87 10.06
N PHE A 60 9.09 4.70 10.87
CA PHE A 60 9.52 6.04 10.45
C PHE A 60 10.54 6.06 9.29
N GLU A 61 11.38 5.03 9.17
CA GLU A 61 12.44 4.94 8.14
C GLU A 61 11.92 4.56 6.75
N GLN A 62 10.64 4.19 6.63
CA GLN A 62 10.08 3.70 5.37
C GLN A 62 9.36 4.79 4.57
N TRP A 63 9.03 5.93 5.19
CA TRP A 63 8.26 7.01 4.54
C TRP A 63 8.98 7.61 3.34
N PHE A 64 10.32 7.58 3.33
CA PHE A 64 11.16 8.15 2.29
C PHE A 64 11.99 7.10 1.54
N ALA A 65 11.59 5.82 1.58
CA ALA A 65 12.32 4.74 0.89
C ALA A 65 12.49 5.01 -0.62
N PHE A 66 11.54 5.70 -1.26
CA PHE A 66 11.60 6.13 -2.66
C PHE A 66 12.72 7.14 -2.97
N VAL A 67 13.23 7.84 -1.96
CA VAL A 67 14.38 8.76 -2.15
C VAL A 67 15.66 7.98 -2.40
N PHE A 68 15.75 6.75 -1.86
CA PHE A 68 16.92 5.89 -1.99
C PHE A 68 16.75 4.83 -3.09
N ASP A 69 15.58 4.19 -3.18
CA ASP A 69 15.31 3.13 -4.14
C ASP A 69 14.46 3.66 -5.31
N PRO A 70 15.05 3.84 -6.51
CA PRO A 70 14.33 4.36 -7.68
C PRO A 70 13.24 3.40 -8.20
N ARG A 71 13.18 2.16 -7.70
CA ARG A 71 12.11 1.20 -8.03
C ARG A 71 10.82 1.47 -7.25
N ILE A 72 10.88 2.29 -6.21
CA ILE A 72 9.73 2.66 -5.40
C ILE A 72 9.18 3.98 -5.93
N GLU A 73 7.94 3.94 -6.42
CA GLU A 73 7.25 5.14 -6.87
C GLU A 73 7.04 6.13 -5.70
N PRO A 74 7.36 7.44 -5.87
CA PRO A 74 7.13 8.46 -4.85
C PRO A 74 5.64 8.72 -4.61
N THR A 75 4.76 8.18 -5.45
CA THR A 75 3.31 8.36 -5.37
C THR A 75 2.61 7.07 -4.99
N ASN A 76 1.59 7.18 -4.15
CA ASN A 76 0.72 6.06 -3.76
C ASN A 76 -0.33 5.71 -4.84
N TRP A 77 -0.18 6.19 -6.07
CA TRP A 77 -1.21 6.10 -7.10
C TRP A 77 -1.66 4.66 -7.35
N GLN A 78 -0.72 3.71 -7.45
CA GLN A 78 -1.04 2.31 -7.69
C GLN A 78 -1.89 1.69 -6.56
N ALA A 79 -1.54 1.93 -5.30
CA ALA A 79 -2.31 1.38 -4.18
C ALA A 79 -3.68 2.07 -4.05
N GLU A 80 -3.76 3.36 -4.32
CA GLU A 80 -5.03 4.08 -4.40
C GLU A 80 -5.92 3.57 -5.53
N GLN A 81 -5.36 3.23 -6.69
CA GLN A 81 -6.12 2.60 -7.77
C GLN A 81 -6.61 1.22 -7.36
N ALA A 82 -5.76 0.39 -6.74
CA ALA A 82 -6.12 -0.95 -6.30
C ALA A 82 -7.25 -0.97 -5.26
N ILE A 83 -7.33 0.03 -4.37
CA ILE A 83 -8.40 0.08 -3.34
C ILE A 83 -9.74 0.65 -3.86
N ARG A 84 -9.74 1.40 -4.96
CA ARG A 84 -10.94 2.07 -5.49
C ARG A 84 -12.10 1.10 -5.78
N PRO A 85 -11.90 -0.05 -6.46
CA PRO A 85 -12.98 -1.01 -6.69
C PRO A 85 -13.66 -1.47 -5.39
N ALA A 86 -12.87 -1.71 -4.33
CA ALA A 86 -13.39 -2.10 -3.03
C ALA A 86 -14.24 -0.99 -2.38
N VAL A 87 -13.77 0.26 -2.46
CA VAL A 87 -14.48 1.44 -1.92
C VAL A 87 -15.78 1.70 -2.67
N VAL A 88 -15.76 1.64 -4.01
CA VAL A 88 -16.95 1.82 -4.84
C VAL A 88 -17.97 0.70 -4.55
N ASN A 89 -17.53 -0.55 -4.53
CA ASN A 89 -18.40 -1.68 -4.26
C ASN A 89 -19.05 -1.57 -2.87
N ARG A 90 -18.27 -1.18 -1.85
CA ARG A 90 -18.81 -0.89 -0.51
C ARG A 90 -19.90 0.18 -0.55
N LYS A 91 -19.64 1.27 -1.26
CA LYS A 91 -20.52 2.45 -1.28
C LYS A 91 -21.85 2.15 -1.99
N VAL A 92 -21.81 1.39 -3.07
CA VAL A 92 -22.99 1.10 -3.89
C VAL A 92 -23.79 -0.09 -3.36
N TRP A 93 -23.13 -1.19 -2.98
CA TRP A 93 -23.79 -2.47 -2.72
C TRP A 93 -23.95 -2.83 -1.24
N GLY A 94 -23.34 -2.08 -0.32
CA GLY A 94 -23.60 -2.21 1.12
C GLY A 94 -23.12 -3.51 1.78
N GLY A 95 -22.25 -4.28 1.11
CA GLY A 95 -21.70 -5.56 1.60
C GLY A 95 -20.96 -5.48 2.95
N ASN A 96 -20.61 -4.28 3.43
CA ASN A 96 -19.89 -4.08 4.70
C ASN A 96 -20.79 -3.77 5.91
N ARG A 97 -22.13 -3.95 5.82
CA ARG A 97 -23.05 -3.67 6.95
C ARG A 97 -22.99 -4.72 8.08
N THR A 98 -22.39 -5.88 7.83
CA THR A 98 -22.15 -6.93 8.84
C THR A 98 -20.68 -7.31 8.86
N ALA A 99 -20.18 -7.83 9.99
CA ALA A 99 -18.80 -8.30 10.09
C ALA A 99 -18.49 -9.42 9.09
N ALA A 100 -19.45 -10.31 8.85
CA ALA A 100 -19.33 -11.39 7.86
C ALA A 100 -19.21 -10.85 6.44
N GLY A 101 -20.06 -9.87 6.07
CA GLY A 101 -20.02 -9.24 4.76
C GLY A 101 -18.73 -8.45 4.54
N LEU A 102 -18.23 -7.75 5.57
CA LEU A 102 -16.94 -7.05 5.52
C LEU A 102 -15.77 -7.99 5.30
N ARG A 103 -15.75 -9.12 6.02
CA ARG A 103 -14.73 -10.14 5.80
C ARG A 103 -14.80 -10.73 4.39
N ALA A 104 -16.01 -11.10 3.93
CA ALA A 104 -16.21 -11.66 2.60
C ALA A 104 -15.76 -10.69 1.50
N GLN A 105 -16.14 -9.41 1.61
CA GLN A 105 -15.72 -8.38 0.66
C GLN A 105 -14.20 -8.21 0.67
N GLY A 106 -13.55 -8.17 1.85
CA GLY A 106 -12.09 -8.05 1.95
C GLY A 106 -11.36 -9.21 1.25
N VAL A 107 -11.80 -10.44 1.50
CA VAL A 107 -11.22 -11.64 0.86
C VAL A 107 -11.43 -11.62 -0.65
N LEU A 108 -12.65 -11.33 -1.12
CA LEU A 108 -12.95 -11.29 -2.55
C LEU A 108 -12.14 -10.20 -3.27
N MET A 109 -12.03 -9.01 -2.69
CA MET A 109 -11.24 -7.93 -3.28
C MET A 109 -9.76 -8.29 -3.37
N SER A 110 -9.20 -8.96 -2.36
CA SER A 110 -7.83 -9.48 -2.41
C SER A 110 -7.66 -10.50 -3.52
N VAL A 111 -8.56 -11.48 -3.64
CA VAL A 111 -8.53 -12.50 -4.70
C VAL A 111 -8.60 -11.86 -6.08
N PHE A 112 -9.49 -10.89 -6.27
CA PHE A 112 -9.66 -10.20 -7.55
C PHE A 112 -8.41 -9.41 -7.94
N GLU A 113 -7.84 -8.67 -6.99
CA GLU A 113 -6.60 -7.93 -7.21
C GLU A 113 -5.43 -8.87 -7.54
N THR A 114 -5.31 -10.01 -6.86
CA THR A 114 -4.24 -10.96 -7.17
C THR A 114 -4.44 -11.62 -8.53
N CYS A 115 -5.67 -12.02 -8.90
CA CYS A 115 -5.97 -12.51 -10.25
C CYS A 115 -5.57 -11.47 -11.30
N HIS A 116 -5.94 -10.20 -11.08
CA HIS A 116 -5.65 -9.12 -12.01
C HIS A 116 -4.14 -8.92 -12.20
N ARG A 117 -3.37 -8.86 -11.11
CA ARG A 117 -1.89 -8.73 -11.14
C ARG A 117 -1.19 -9.89 -11.85
N GLN A 118 -1.76 -11.10 -11.75
CA GLN A 118 -1.21 -12.30 -12.38
C GLN A 118 -1.78 -12.55 -13.79
N ALA A 119 -2.59 -11.64 -14.34
CA ALA A 119 -3.30 -11.82 -15.61
C ALA A 119 -4.14 -13.11 -15.68
N HIS A 120 -4.71 -13.52 -14.54
CA HIS A 120 -5.60 -14.68 -14.43
C HIS A 120 -7.07 -14.28 -14.48
N SER A 121 -7.90 -15.15 -15.07
CA SER A 121 -9.35 -15.01 -15.08
C SER A 121 -9.92 -15.24 -13.67
N VAL A 122 -10.55 -14.19 -13.12
CA VAL A 122 -11.22 -14.25 -11.81
C VAL A 122 -12.33 -15.30 -11.79
N VAL A 123 -13.15 -15.34 -12.84
CA VAL A 123 -14.29 -16.25 -12.94
C VAL A 123 -13.81 -17.70 -12.96
N ASP A 124 -12.75 -17.98 -13.72
CA ASP A 124 -12.19 -19.34 -13.78
C ASP A 124 -11.56 -19.73 -12.44
N HIS A 125 -10.82 -18.82 -11.80
CA HIS A 125 -10.21 -19.07 -10.51
C HIS A 125 -11.26 -19.37 -9.43
N VAL A 126 -12.30 -18.53 -9.31
CA VAL A 126 -13.38 -18.75 -8.35
C VAL A 126 -14.14 -20.03 -8.68
N GLY A 127 -14.43 -20.28 -9.97
CA GLY A 127 -15.11 -21.49 -10.41
C GLY A 127 -14.33 -22.77 -10.08
N GLN A 128 -13.01 -22.78 -10.33
CA GLN A 128 -12.13 -23.89 -9.96
C GLN A 128 -12.09 -24.10 -8.44
N THR A 129 -12.02 -23.01 -7.68
CA THR A 129 -12.00 -23.06 -6.21
C THR A 129 -13.27 -23.66 -5.62
N LEU A 130 -14.43 -23.23 -6.10
CA LEU A 130 -15.72 -23.77 -5.66
C LEU A 130 -15.90 -25.24 -6.05
N ARG A 131 -15.50 -25.61 -7.27
CA ARG A 131 -15.55 -27.01 -7.73
C ARG A 131 -14.63 -27.91 -6.91
N TRP A 132 -13.39 -27.48 -6.66
CA TRP A 132 -12.44 -28.22 -5.81
C TRP A 132 -12.96 -28.41 -4.38
N PHE A 133 -13.62 -27.39 -3.81
CA PHE A 133 -14.21 -27.51 -2.49
C PHE A 133 -15.36 -28.54 -2.46
N GLY A 134 -16.17 -28.60 -3.52
CA GLY A 134 -17.24 -29.60 -3.69
C GLY A 134 -16.73 -31.00 -3.99
N SER A 135 -15.58 -31.13 -4.67
CA SER A 135 -14.93 -32.41 -4.94
C SER A 135 -13.41 -32.27 -4.91
N ARG A 136 -12.79 -32.72 -3.82
CA ARG A 136 -11.33 -32.66 -3.60
C ARG A 136 -10.50 -33.50 -4.58
N LEU A 137 -11.16 -34.22 -5.49
CA LEU A 137 -10.55 -34.99 -6.58
C LEU A 137 -10.19 -34.11 -7.79
N LEU A 138 -10.71 -32.88 -7.87
CA LEU A 138 -10.35 -31.94 -8.92
C LEU A 138 -8.98 -31.30 -8.65
N PRO A 139 -8.32 -30.73 -9.68
CA PRO A 139 -7.09 -29.98 -9.48
C PRO A 139 -7.29 -28.87 -8.46
N ARG A 140 -6.39 -28.78 -7.48
CA ARG A 140 -6.41 -27.69 -6.50
C ARG A 140 -6.16 -26.38 -7.26
N PRO A 141 -7.00 -25.34 -7.06
CA PRO A 141 -6.74 -24.04 -7.66
C PRO A 141 -5.35 -23.55 -7.24
N LEU A 142 -4.65 -22.88 -8.16
CA LEU A 142 -3.37 -22.24 -7.85
C LEU A 142 -3.55 -21.38 -6.60
N LEU A 143 -2.82 -21.73 -5.54
CA LEU A 143 -2.76 -20.87 -4.38
C LEU A 143 -2.02 -19.61 -4.83
N PHE A 144 -2.66 -18.46 -4.63
CA PHE A 144 -1.97 -17.18 -4.69
C PHE A 144 -0.93 -17.18 -3.56
N GLY A 145 0.30 -17.58 -3.86
CA GLY A 145 1.38 -17.71 -2.88
C GLY A 145 2.74 -17.60 -3.54
N GLY A 146 3.54 -16.66 -3.03
CA GLY A 146 4.86 -16.27 -3.49
C GLY A 146 4.98 -14.76 -3.50
#